data_AF-A0A368W7J4-F1
#
_entry.id   AF-A0A368W7J4-F1
#
_cell.length_a   1.000
_cell.length_b   1.000
_cell.length_c   1.000
_cell.angle_alpha   90.00
_cell.angle_beta   90.00
_cell.angle_gamma   90.00
#
_symmetry.space_group_name_H-M   'P 1'
#
loop_
_entity.id
_entity.type
_entity.pdbx_description
1 polymer ?
#
loop_
_entity_poly.entity_id
_entity_poly.type
_entity_poly.pdbx_seq_one_letter_code
_entity_poly.pdbx_strand_id
1 'polypeptide(L)'
;MTGRTQGWNGPQLDLTSFMQAGKNYAISAWIRLPAGTADAPVSMSVQRTTAGTTYYEYVTAITANENGWVKLTGEYKLLQPAERIGVYFESFNNPTLAFYMDDFRIEQASDPVPIEIEHDIPNLKDVFADHFILGSSLLVGEIEDPEGPDAQLLKKLTAVIFWGKDDLNTWLRTFPVAVD
;
A
#
# COMPACT_ATOMS: atom_id res chain seq x y z
N MET A 1 21.93 -11.80 3.48
CA MET A 1 20.96 -12.91 3.53
C MET A 1 21.46 -14.05 2.66
N THR A 2 21.60 -15.25 3.24
CA THR A 2 21.97 -16.50 2.55
C THR A 2 21.03 -17.62 3.00
N GLY A 3 21.06 -18.78 2.33
CA GLY A 3 20.25 -19.94 2.74
C GLY A 3 18.75 -19.81 2.45
N ARG A 4 18.34 -18.93 1.54
CA ARG A 4 16.95 -18.80 1.09
C ARG A 4 16.56 -20.05 0.28
N THR A 5 15.40 -20.63 0.58
CA THR A 5 14.85 -21.79 -0.15
C THR A 5 13.54 -21.47 -0.88
N GLN A 6 12.91 -20.34 -0.55
CA GLN A 6 11.69 -19.86 -1.20
C GLN A 6 11.77 -18.36 -1.48
N GLY A 7 11.03 -17.92 -2.50
CA GLY A 7 11.00 -16.54 -3.00
C GLY A 7 10.71 -15.48 -1.95
N TRP A 8 9.89 -15.84 -0.96
CA TRP A 8 9.46 -14.96 0.13
C TRP A 8 10.36 -15.04 1.37
N ASN A 9 11.35 -15.95 1.41
CA ASN A 9 12.30 -15.96 2.51
C ASN A 9 13.15 -14.68 2.43
N GLY A 10 13.37 -14.02 3.57
CA GLY A 10 14.18 -12.82 3.60
C GLY A 10 14.26 -12.21 5.00
N PRO A 11 15.05 -11.14 5.18
CA PRO A 11 15.08 -10.42 6.43
C PRO A 11 13.74 -9.71 6.68
N GLN A 12 13.30 -9.75 7.94
CA GLN A 12 12.09 -9.10 8.40
C GLN A 12 12.38 -8.34 9.70
N LEU A 13 11.75 -7.19 9.88
CA LEU A 13 11.76 -6.42 11.12
C LEU A 13 10.33 -6.22 11.62
N ASP A 14 10.10 -6.50 12.90
CA ASP A 14 8.84 -6.17 13.58
C ASP A 14 8.81 -4.66 13.85
N LEU A 15 7.75 -4.01 13.36
CA LEU A 15 7.53 -2.57 13.47
C LEU A 15 6.29 -2.25 14.33
N THR A 16 5.69 -3.25 14.98
CA THR A 16 4.41 -3.13 15.68
C THR A 16 4.42 -2.06 16.77
N SER A 17 5.53 -1.91 17.49
CA SER A 17 5.68 -0.87 18.52
C SER A 17 6.14 0.49 17.99
N PHE A 18 6.53 0.56 16.72
CA PHE A 18 7.11 1.75 16.10
C PHE A 18 6.09 2.51 15.24
N MET A 19 5.30 1.80 14.44
CA MET A 19 4.36 2.40 13.50
C MET A 19 3.03 2.75 14.16
N GLN A 20 2.49 3.90 13.79
CA GLN A 20 1.22 4.43 14.30
C GLN A 20 0.22 4.59 13.15
N ALA A 21 -1.04 4.25 13.41
CA ALA A 21 -2.11 4.44 12.45
C ALA A 21 -2.27 5.93 12.08
N GLY A 22 -2.60 6.18 10.81
CA GLY A 22 -2.71 7.50 10.20
C GLY A 22 -1.38 8.16 9.84
N LYS A 23 -0.21 7.54 10.10
CA LYS A 23 1.11 8.13 9.81
C LYS A 23 1.76 7.53 8.58
N ASN A 24 2.40 8.39 7.78
CA ASN A 24 3.28 7.99 6.68
C ASN A 24 4.71 7.72 7.15
N TYR A 25 5.36 6.74 6.54
CA TYR A 25 6.74 6.35 6.84
C TYR A 25 7.55 6.20 5.55
N ALA A 26 8.73 6.81 5.53
CA ALA A 26 9.72 6.56 4.49
C ALA A 26 10.62 5.40 4.94
N ILE A 27 10.77 4.40 4.06
CA ILE A 27 11.56 3.20 4.30
C ILE A 27 12.64 3.10 3.23
N SER A 28 13.86 2.79 3.64
CA SER A 28 14.96 2.55 2.71
C SER A 28 15.96 1.52 3.20
N ALA A 29 16.63 0.89 2.26
CA ALA A 29 17.78 0.03 2.51
C ALA A 29 18.71 0.04 1.30
N TRP A 30 20.00 -0.18 1.51
CA TRP A 30 20.94 -0.45 0.44
C TRP A 30 21.02 -1.94 0.18
N ILE A 31 20.90 -2.34 -1.09
CA ILE A 31 20.93 -3.73 -1.54
C ILE A 31 22.08 -3.95 -2.51
N ARG A 32 22.76 -5.09 -2.41
CA ARG A 32 23.79 -5.51 -3.37
C ARG A 32 23.78 -7.03 -3.54
N LEU A 33 24.08 -7.53 -4.74
CA LEU A 33 24.19 -8.97 -4.99
C LEU A 33 25.63 -9.48 -4.81
N PRO A 34 25.84 -10.75 -4.43
CA PRO A 34 27.16 -11.38 -4.42
C PRO A 34 27.81 -11.41 -5.79
N ALA A 35 29.15 -11.43 -5.82
CA ALA A 35 29.88 -11.58 -7.07
C ALA A 35 29.52 -12.88 -7.81
N GLY A 36 29.44 -12.82 -9.13
CA GLY A 36 28.99 -13.88 -10.03
C GLY A 36 27.47 -14.05 -10.11
N THR A 37 26.68 -13.15 -9.49
CA THR A 37 25.22 -13.24 -9.50
C THR A 37 24.64 -12.37 -10.62
N ALA A 38 23.74 -12.94 -11.43
CA ALA A 38 22.99 -12.19 -12.42
C ALA A 38 22.08 -11.16 -11.75
N ASP A 39 21.90 -10.01 -12.41
CA ASP A 39 20.99 -8.95 -11.97
C ASP A 39 19.60 -9.51 -11.66
N ALA A 40 19.06 -9.14 -10.51
CA ALA A 40 17.80 -9.67 -10.02
C ALA A 40 17.02 -8.64 -9.18
N PRO A 41 15.68 -8.68 -9.22
CA PRO A 41 14.85 -7.80 -8.40
C PRO A 41 14.88 -8.22 -6.94
N VAL A 42 15.00 -7.23 -6.04
CA VAL A 42 14.70 -7.36 -4.61
C VAL A 42 13.57 -6.39 -4.30
N SER A 43 12.50 -6.91 -3.68
CA SER A 43 11.31 -6.16 -3.31
C SER A 43 11.24 -5.94 -1.81
N MET A 44 10.58 -4.84 -1.42
CA MET A 44 10.19 -4.52 -0.06
C MET A 44 8.67 -4.61 0.02
N SER A 45 8.20 -5.33 1.03
CA SER A 45 6.78 -5.57 1.29
C SER A 45 6.49 -5.38 2.78
N VAL A 46 5.26 -5.02 3.11
CA VAL A 46 4.77 -4.92 4.48
C VAL A 46 3.81 -6.07 4.76
N GLN A 47 4.09 -6.83 5.81
CA GLN A 47 3.16 -7.78 6.41
C GLN A 47 2.34 -7.04 7.46
N ARG A 48 1.01 -7.16 7.37
CA ARG A 48 0.09 -6.57 8.35
C ARG A 48 -0.92 -7.59 8.83
N THR A 49 -1.12 -7.71 10.13
CA THR A 49 -2.17 -8.54 10.72
C THR A 49 -3.24 -7.65 11.34
N THR A 50 -4.50 -7.83 10.93
CA THR A 50 -5.66 -7.11 11.46
C THR A 50 -6.82 -8.09 11.57
N ALA A 51 -7.51 -8.11 12.72
CA ALA A 51 -8.60 -9.04 13.02
C ALA A 51 -8.20 -10.51 12.81
N GLY A 52 -6.98 -10.88 13.23
CA GLY A 52 -6.42 -12.22 13.04
C GLY A 52 -6.07 -12.61 11.60
N THR A 53 -6.31 -11.76 10.61
CA THR A 53 -5.98 -12.02 9.19
C THR A 53 -4.69 -11.31 8.80
N THR A 54 -3.80 -12.01 8.10
CA THR A 54 -2.51 -11.45 7.64
C THR A 54 -2.58 -11.10 6.15
N TYR A 55 -2.20 -9.87 5.85
CA TYR A 55 -2.08 -9.30 4.51
C TYR A 55 -0.62 -9.01 4.19
N TYR A 56 -0.28 -9.04 2.90
CA TYR A 56 1.03 -8.72 2.38
C TYR A 56 0.87 -7.63 1.32
N GLU A 57 1.48 -6.49 1.58
CA GLU A 57 1.34 -5.28 0.80
C GLU A 57 2.67 -4.96 0.15
N TYR A 58 2.71 -5.03 -1.18
CA TYR A 58 3.90 -4.67 -1.95
C TYR A 58 4.16 -3.16 -1.83
N VAL A 59 5.38 -2.76 -1.50
CA VAL A 59 5.75 -1.33 -1.41
C VAL A 59 6.52 -0.91 -2.66
N THR A 60 7.64 -1.57 -2.95
CA THR A 60 8.51 -1.23 -4.09
C THR A 60 9.51 -2.35 -4.39
N ALA A 61 10.23 -2.26 -5.51
CA ALA A 61 11.33 -3.15 -5.84
C ALA A 61 12.41 -2.40 -6.62
N ILE A 62 13.63 -2.94 -6.58
CA ILE A 62 14.75 -2.48 -7.39
C ILE A 62 15.52 -3.67 -7.95
N THR A 63 16.04 -3.54 -9.16
CA THR A 63 17.02 -4.49 -9.70
C THR A 63 18.37 -4.21 -9.08
N ALA A 64 18.85 -5.16 -8.26
CA ALA A 64 20.19 -5.12 -7.69
C ALA A 64 21.16 -5.90 -8.59
N ASN A 65 22.45 -5.58 -8.46
CA ASN A 65 23.52 -6.24 -9.20
C ASN A 65 24.77 -6.41 -8.31
N GLU A 66 25.78 -7.09 -8.85
CA GLU A 66 27.05 -7.31 -8.15
C GLU A 66 27.98 -6.10 -8.14
N ASN A 67 27.77 -5.13 -9.04
CA ASN A 67 28.69 -4.02 -9.31
C ASN A 67 28.66 -2.93 -8.23
N GLY A 68 27.60 -2.85 -7.43
CA GLY A 68 27.50 -1.85 -6.37
C GLY A 68 26.25 -1.94 -5.54
N TRP A 69 26.21 -1.11 -4.50
CA TRP A 69 25.03 -0.92 -3.69
C TRP A 69 24.01 -0.05 -4.45
N VAL A 70 22.76 -0.51 -4.48
CA VAL A 70 21.62 0.27 -5.00
C VAL A 70 20.66 0.56 -3.84
N LYS A 71 20.13 1.78 -3.79
CA LYS A 71 19.23 2.18 -2.72
C LYS A 71 17.79 1.87 -3.10
N LEU A 72 17.14 0.99 -2.36
CA LEU A 72 15.70 0.76 -2.44
C LEU A 72 14.99 1.75 -1.51
N THR A 73 14.01 2.49 -2.02
CA THR A 73 13.23 3.47 -1.26
C THR A 73 11.75 3.30 -1.54
N GLY A 74 10.93 3.37 -0.50
CA GLY A 74 9.48 3.38 -0.62
C GLY A 74 8.84 4.17 0.52
N GLU A 75 7.56 4.48 0.36
CA GLU A 75 6.74 5.07 1.41
C GLU A 75 5.58 4.14 1.74
N TYR A 76 5.17 4.15 3.00
CA TYR A 76 4.07 3.34 3.48
C TYR A 76 3.29 4.10 4.54
N LYS A 77 1.98 4.29 4.29
CA LYS A 77 1.04 4.86 5.25
C LYS A 77 0.26 3.76 5.93
N LEU A 78 0.38 3.64 7.25
CA LEU A 78 -0.46 2.73 8.01
C LEU A 78 -1.85 3.36 8.18
N LEU A 79 -2.83 2.97 7.38
CA LEU A 79 -4.17 3.57 7.40
C LEU A 79 -4.93 3.26 8.70
N GLN A 80 -4.93 1.99 9.10
CA GLN A 80 -5.68 1.48 10.25
C GLN A 80 -4.76 0.83 11.29
N PRO A 81 -5.19 0.76 12.57
CA PRO A 81 -4.46 -0.01 13.58
C PRO A 81 -4.24 -1.45 13.15
N ALA A 82 -3.04 -1.97 13.44
CA ALA A 82 -2.67 -3.35 13.17
C ALA A 82 -2.28 -4.06 14.47
N GLU A 83 -2.63 -5.35 14.57
CA GLU A 83 -2.19 -6.23 15.66
C GLU A 83 -0.71 -6.56 15.55
N ARG A 84 -0.23 -6.70 14.31
CA ARG A 84 1.17 -6.89 13.95
C ARG A 84 1.47 -6.16 12.65
N ILE A 85 2.64 -5.55 12.58
CA ILE A 85 3.18 -5.00 11.34
C ILE A 85 4.67 -5.29 11.25
N GLY A 86 5.12 -5.75 10.09
CA GLY A 86 6.52 -5.98 9.83
C GLY A 86 6.88 -5.63 8.39
N VAL A 87 8.06 -5.08 8.19
CA VAL A 87 8.63 -4.90 6.86
C VAL A 87 9.54 -6.08 6.55
N TYR A 88 9.51 -6.57 5.32
CA TYR A 88 10.38 -7.65 4.89
C TYR A 88 10.87 -7.42 3.45
N PHE A 89 12.04 -7.98 3.15
CA PHE A 89 12.68 -7.86 1.84
C PHE A 89 12.79 -9.24 1.20
N GLU A 90 12.36 -9.35 -0.04
CA GLU A 90 12.25 -10.64 -0.72
C GLU A 90 12.69 -10.56 -2.18
N SER A 91 12.75 -11.70 -2.84
CA SER A 91 12.93 -11.79 -4.29
C SER A 91 12.15 -13.00 -4.75
N PHE A 92 10.86 -12.80 -5.02
CA PHE A 92 9.88 -13.87 -5.18
C PHE A 92 10.24 -14.84 -6.31
N ASN A 93 10.61 -14.31 -7.47
CA ASN A 93 10.94 -15.11 -8.65
C ASN A 93 12.38 -15.68 -8.64
N ASN A 94 13.20 -15.33 -7.63
CA ASN A 94 14.55 -15.88 -7.46
C ASN A 94 14.67 -16.47 -6.03
N PRO A 95 14.15 -17.68 -5.80
CA PRO A 95 13.94 -18.25 -4.46
C PRO A 95 15.22 -18.51 -3.67
N THR A 96 16.35 -18.67 -4.35
CA THR A 96 17.65 -18.95 -3.73
C THR A 96 18.62 -17.76 -3.80
N LEU A 97 18.17 -16.61 -4.33
CA LEU A 97 19.04 -15.44 -4.53
C LEU A 97 19.56 -14.92 -3.19
N ALA A 98 20.87 -15.06 -2.95
CA ALA A 98 21.52 -14.36 -1.85
C ALA A 98 21.67 -12.88 -2.20
N PHE A 99 21.50 -12.01 -1.20
CA PHE A 99 21.73 -10.57 -1.33
C PHE A 99 22.24 -10.00 -0.01
N TYR A 100 23.03 -8.94 -0.11
CA TYR A 100 23.44 -8.11 1.02
C TYR A 100 22.46 -6.97 1.21
N MET A 101 22.26 -6.58 2.46
CA MET A 101 21.44 -5.45 2.85
C MET A 101 22.17 -4.68 3.94
N ASP A 102 22.22 -3.36 3.82
CA ASP A 102 22.83 -2.48 4.81
C ASP A 102 22.08 -1.15 4.91
N ASP A 103 22.39 -0.37 5.96
CA ASP A 103 21.85 0.98 6.16
C ASP A 103 20.31 1.03 6.07
N PHE A 104 19.64 0.02 6.64
CA PHE A 104 18.18 0.03 6.77
C PHE A 104 17.75 1.23 7.61
N ARG A 105 16.81 2.00 7.09
CA ARG A 105 16.26 3.17 7.75
C ARG A 105 14.76 3.23 7.54
N ILE A 106 14.04 3.43 8.64
CA ILE A 106 12.64 3.80 8.64
C ILE A 106 12.47 5.06 9.48
N GLU A 107 11.76 6.03 8.94
CA GLU A 107 11.44 7.26 9.65
C GLU A 107 10.00 7.67 9.36
N GLN A 108 9.35 8.30 10.34
CA GLN A 108 8.07 8.92 10.09
C GLN A 108 8.29 10.08 9.11
N ALA A 109 7.62 10.01 7.97
CA ALA A 109 7.61 11.08 6.99
C ALA A 109 6.50 12.07 7.34
N SER A 110 6.64 13.31 6.87
CA SER A 110 5.47 14.19 6.80
C SER A 110 4.43 13.52 5.90
N ASP A 111 3.15 13.62 6.27
CA ASP A 111 2.11 13.23 5.34
C ASP A 111 2.28 14.08 4.07
N PRO A 112 2.16 13.49 2.87
CA PRO A 112 2.10 14.27 1.66
C PRO A 112 1.00 15.33 1.81
N VAL A 113 1.20 16.49 1.19
CA VAL A 113 0.18 17.57 1.21
C VAL A 113 -1.17 16.93 0.90
N PRO A 114 -2.20 17.12 1.76
CA PRO A 114 -3.49 16.51 1.54
C PRO A 114 -3.94 16.79 0.11
N ILE A 115 -4.32 15.73 -0.61
CA ILE A 115 -5.00 15.92 -1.89
C ILE A 115 -6.35 16.54 -1.52
N GLU A 116 -6.56 17.78 -1.96
CA GLU A 116 -7.84 18.45 -1.82
C GLU A 116 -8.61 18.29 -3.12
N ILE A 117 -9.90 17.96 -3.01
CA ILE A 117 -10.77 17.91 -4.18
C ILE A 117 -11.14 19.32 -4.60
N GLU A 118 -11.39 19.53 -5.89
CA GLU A 118 -12.03 20.76 -6.34
C GLU A 118 -13.49 20.76 -5.84
N HIS A 119 -13.85 21.75 -5.02
CA HIS A 119 -15.18 21.81 -4.42
C HIS A 119 -16.18 22.54 -5.33
N ASP A 120 -15.70 23.39 -6.24
CA ASP A 120 -16.53 24.26 -7.09
C ASP A 120 -16.92 23.60 -8.43
N ILE A 121 -16.65 22.30 -8.59
CA ILE A 121 -17.22 21.52 -9.70
C ILE A 121 -18.74 21.30 -9.50
N PRO A 122 -19.57 21.54 -10.52
CA PRO A 122 -20.96 21.13 -10.52
C PRO A 122 -21.09 19.61 -10.30
N ASN A 123 -22.15 19.18 -9.62
CA ASN A 123 -22.45 17.76 -9.48
C ASN A 123 -22.73 17.18 -10.88
N LEU A 124 -21.88 16.23 -11.31
CA LEU A 124 -21.97 15.68 -12.66
C LEU A 124 -23.30 14.95 -12.90
N LYS A 125 -23.91 14.35 -11.86
CA LYS A 125 -25.25 13.76 -11.97
C LYS A 125 -26.28 14.81 -12.38
N ASP A 126 -26.24 15.97 -11.75
CA ASP A 126 -27.22 17.04 -12.01
C ASP A 126 -27.01 17.64 -13.40
N VAL A 127 -25.75 17.77 -13.85
CA VAL A 127 -25.40 18.26 -15.19
C VAL A 127 -25.88 17.32 -16.30
N PHE A 128 -25.81 16.01 -16.08
CA PHE A 128 -26.12 15.00 -17.10
C PHE A 128 -27.47 14.30 -16.90
N ALA A 129 -28.32 14.78 -15.99
CA ALA A 129 -29.56 14.14 -15.59
C ALA A 129 -30.51 13.82 -16.76
N ASP A 130 -30.56 14.69 -17.78
CA ASP A 130 -31.43 14.55 -18.96
C ASP A 130 -30.79 13.73 -20.10
N HIS A 131 -29.55 13.27 -19.93
CA HIS A 131 -28.79 12.60 -20.99
C HIS A 131 -28.59 11.11 -20.70
N PHE A 132 -28.03 10.79 -19.54
CA PHE A 132 -27.72 9.41 -19.15
C PHE A 132 -27.41 9.31 -17.66
N ILE A 133 -27.50 8.09 -17.14
CA ILE A 133 -27.06 7.76 -15.78
C ILE A 133 -25.54 7.69 -15.75
N LEU A 134 -24.94 8.39 -14.79
CA LEU A 134 -23.52 8.27 -14.47
C LEU A 134 -23.31 7.25 -13.37
N GLY A 135 -22.23 6.47 -13.45
CA GLY A 135 -21.83 5.52 -12.41
C GLY A 135 -20.31 5.43 -12.31
N SER A 136 -19.81 4.97 -11.18
CA SER A 136 -18.38 4.70 -10.95
C SER A 136 -18.19 3.31 -10.39
N SER A 137 -17.11 2.64 -10.78
CA SER A 137 -16.59 1.45 -10.09
C SER A 137 -15.51 1.87 -9.13
N LEU A 138 -15.44 1.22 -7.97
CA LEU A 138 -14.44 1.51 -6.95
C LEU A 138 -13.93 0.21 -6.35
N LEU A 139 -12.69 0.23 -5.89
CA LEU A 139 -12.14 -0.77 -4.99
C LEU A 139 -12.40 -0.35 -3.54
N VAL A 140 -12.53 -1.33 -2.65
CA VAL A 140 -12.69 -1.09 -1.21
C VAL A 140 -11.55 -0.20 -0.68
N GLY A 141 -10.31 -0.44 -1.12
CA GLY A 141 -9.16 0.36 -0.70
C GLY A 141 -9.20 1.83 -1.14
N GLU A 142 -9.96 2.18 -2.18
CA GLU A 142 -10.07 3.58 -2.68
C GLU A 142 -10.96 4.45 -1.79
N ILE A 143 -11.80 3.85 -0.95
CA ILE A 143 -12.68 4.57 -0.03
C ILE A 143 -12.47 4.13 1.42
N GLU A 144 -11.31 3.55 1.76
CA GLU A 144 -11.01 3.11 3.13
C GLU A 144 -10.99 4.28 4.13
N ASP A 145 -10.65 5.48 3.66
CA ASP A 145 -10.80 6.72 4.40
C ASP A 145 -12.10 7.45 3.97
N PRO A 146 -13.18 7.46 4.78
CA PRO A 146 -14.44 8.14 4.47
C PRO A 146 -14.34 9.66 4.36
N GLU A 147 -13.30 10.23 4.93
CA GLU A 147 -12.99 11.65 4.84
C GLU A 147 -11.81 11.92 3.89
N GLY A 148 -11.32 10.88 3.21
CA GLY A 148 -10.29 10.99 2.19
C GLY A 148 -10.80 11.66 0.90
N PRO A 149 -9.88 12.17 0.06
CA PRO A 149 -10.20 12.86 -1.20
C PRO A 149 -11.08 12.03 -2.12
N ASP A 150 -10.80 10.74 -2.26
CA ASP A 150 -11.54 9.83 -3.15
C ASP A 150 -13.00 9.66 -2.69
N ALA A 151 -13.21 9.47 -1.38
CA ALA A 151 -14.54 9.41 -0.78
C ALA A 151 -15.29 10.75 -0.88
N GLN A 152 -14.61 11.88 -0.69
CA GLN A 152 -15.20 13.20 -0.85
C GLN A 152 -15.57 13.51 -2.31
N LEU A 153 -14.73 13.13 -3.27
CA LEU A 153 -15.01 13.28 -4.70
C LEU A 153 -16.22 12.43 -5.09
N LEU A 154 -16.32 11.20 -4.57
CA LEU A 154 -17.44 10.33 -4.84
C LEU A 154 -18.77 10.91 -4.35
N LYS A 155 -18.78 11.58 -3.18
CA LYS A 155 -19.97 12.29 -2.67
C LYS A 155 -20.46 13.37 -3.64
N LYS A 156 -19.64 13.88 -4.56
CA LYS A 156 -20.03 14.82 -5.62
C LYS A 156 -20.65 14.14 -6.86
N LEU A 157 -20.57 12.80 -6.98
CA LEU A 157 -21.00 12.05 -8.16
C LEU A 157 -22.36 11.34 -8.01
N THR A 158 -22.89 11.20 -6.78
CA THR A 158 -24.27 10.80 -6.34
C THR A 158 -25.13 9.81 -7.17
N ALA A 159 -24.54 8.95 -8.00
CA ALA A 159 -25.22 7.84 -8.69
C ALA A 159 -24.32 6.59 -8.74
N VAL A 160 -23.79 6.17 -7.59
CA VAL A 160 -22.80 5.09 -7.53
C VAL A 160 -23.45 3.82 -6.99
N ILE A 161 -23.61 2.82 -7.86
CA ILE A 161 -23.93 1.46 -7.43
C ILE A 161 -22.60 0.80 -7.03
N PHE A 162 -22.45 0.47 -5.74
CA PHE A 162 -21.28 -0.26 -5.25
C PHE A 162 -21.36 -1.72 -5.69
N TRP A 163 -20.37 -2.18 -6.45
CA TRP A 163 -20.11 -3.60 -6.69
C TRP A 163 -18.77 -3.95 -6.05
N GLY A 164 -18.84 -4.58 -4.87
CA GLY A 164 -17.65 -5.03 -4.14
C GLY A 164 -17.89 -6.39 -3.50
N LYS A 165 -16.83 -7.19 -3.36
CA LYS A 165 -16.87 -8.40 -2.56
C LYS A 165 -16.64 -8.00 -1.10
N ASP A 166 -17.61 -8.26 -0.22
CA ASP A 166 -17.46 -8.09 1.23
C ASP A 166 -16.20 -8.85 1.68
N ASP A 167 -15.18 -8.10 2.10
CA ASP A 167 -13.90 -8.61 2.60
C ASP A 167 -13.90 -8.75 4.13
N LEU A 168 -15.08 -8.65 4.76
CA LEU A 168 -15.32 -8.71 6.20
C LEU A 168 -14.83 -7.48 6.98
N ASN A 169 -14.43 -6.39 6.30
CA ASN A 169 -14.14 -5.12 6.97
C ASN A 169 -15.44 -4.39 7.39
N THR A 170 -15.55 -4.06 8.66
CA THR A 170 -16.79 -3.52 9.28
C THR A 170 -17.15 -2.10 8.86
N TRP A 171 -16.19 -1.31 8.34
CA TRP A 171 -16.39 0.10 7.99
C TRP A 171 -17.17 0.31 6.67
N LEU A 172 -17.20 -0.69 5.79
CA LEU A 172 -18.03 -0.69 4.56
C LEU A 172 -19.52 -0.51 4.86
N ARG A 173 -19.97 -0.92 6.06
CA ARG A 173 -21.36 -0.83 6.50
C ARG A 173 -21.75 0.55 7.04
N THR A 174 -20.77 1.42 7.28
CA THR A 174 -20.97 2.79 7.80
C THR A 174 -20.81 3.87 6.75
N PHE A 175 -20.35 3.52 5.55
CA PHE A 175 -20.43 4.43 4.41
C PHE A 175 -21.89 4.67 4.05
N PRO A 176 -22.31 5.93 3.82
CA PRO A 176 -23.67 6.22 3.41
C PRO A 176 -23.88 5.68 1.99
N VAL A 177 -24.33 4.43 1.91
CA VAL A 177 -24.95 3.88 0.71
C VAL A 177 -26.35 4.46 0.68
N ALA A 178 -26.59 5.41 -0.22
CA ALA A 178 -27.96 5.76 -0.56
C ALA A 178 -28.59 4.51 -1.19
N VAL A 179 -29.47 3.87 -0.43
CA VAL A 179 -30.37 2.84 -0.95
C VAL A 179 -31.59 3.60 -1.46
N ASP A 180 -31.90 3.44 -2.74
CA ASP A 180 -33.16 3.92 -3.33
C ASP A 180 -34.38 3.30 -2.61
#